data_AF-A0A945YF93-F1
#
_entry.id   AF-A0A945YF93-F1
#
_cell.length_a   1.000
_cell.length_b   1.000
_cell.length_c   1.000
_cell.angle_alpha   90.00
_cell.angle_beta   90.00
_cell.angle_gamma   90.00
#
_symmetry.space_group_name_H-M   'P 1'
#
loop_
_entity.id
_entity.type
_entity.pdbx_description
1 polymer ?
#
loop_
_entity_poly.entity_id
_entity_poly.type
_entity_poly.pdbx_seq_one_letter_code
_entity_poly.pdbx_strand_id
1 'polypeptide(L)'
;RAITYIIALTDRLRVSVFQEDDLGVISRVDSKGRVNLQLVGPVEVVGMTIEQAELAVENAYRNQRFLRDPQVTIIVEEYAAREVIVQGEVVAPGRIPLPIESGMSVLDAITKAGGFTDTAKGEAVKVTRTQPDGTTKSWIIDVQSIFRGRESKSEDLSSMLLLPDDIVYVPIRFL
;
A
#
# COMPACT_ATOMS: atom_id res chain seq x y z
N ARG A 1 3.51 -9.37 11.60
CA ARG A 1 2.56 -10.09 10.71
C ARG A 1 2.99 -9.79 9.29
N ALA A 2 3.27 -10.80 8.46
CA ALA A 2 3.63 -10.57 7.06
C ALA A 2 2.40 -10.03 6.33
N ILE A 3 2.55 -8.93 5.60
CA ILE A 3 1.49 -8.36 4.76
C ILE A 3 1.75 -8.87 3.35
N THR A 4 0.76 -9.54 2.76
CA THR A 4 0.83 -9.95 1.36
C THR A 4 0.77 -8.70 0.48
N TYR A 5 1.74 -8.56 -0.42
CA TYR A 5 1.74 -7.46 -1.37
C TYR A 5 0.67 -7.67 -2.44
N ILE A 6 -0.02 -6.59 -2.79
CA ILE A 6 -1.03 -6.56 -3.85
C ILE A 6 -0.55 -5.57 -4.90
N ILE A 7 -0.50 -6.01 -6.15
CA ILE A 7 -0.04 -5.21 -7.28
C ILE A 7 -0.93 -3.98 -7.44
N ALA A 8 -0.29 -2.82 -7.52
CA ALA A 8 -0.92 -1.53 -7.66
C ALA A 8 -0.71 -0.96 -9.07
N LEU A 9 -1.53 0.03 -9.43
CA LEU A 9 -1.26 0.86 -10.61
C LEU A 9 0.12 1.49 -10.48
N THR A 10 0.82 1.66 -11.60
CA THR A 10 2.17 2.26 -11.68
C THR A 10 3.33 1.43 -11.13
N ASP A 11 3.08 0.26 -10.54
CA ASP A 11 4.14 -0.72 -10.24
C ASP A 11 4.93 -1.05 -11.52
N ARG A 12 6.25 -1.25 -11.37
CA ARG A 12 7.10 -1.76 -12.44
C ARG A 12 7.43 -3.22 -12.16
N LEU A 13 6.94 -4.09 -13.04
CA LEU A 13 7.07 -5.54 -12.92
C LEU A 13 8.08 -6.04 -13.96
N ARG A 14 9.06 -6.82 -13.50
CA ARG A 14 9.86 -7.69 -14.36
C ARG A 14 9.14 -9.03 -14.46
N VAL A 15 8.75 -9.39 -15.67
CA VAL A 15 8.14 -10.67 -16.01
C VAL A 15 9.16 -11.49 -16.76
N SER A 16 9.44 -12.69 -16.27
CA SER A 16 10.34 -13.66 -16.90
C SER A 16 9.60 -14.95 -17.15
N VAL A 17 9.88 -15.60 -18.28
CA VAL A 17 9.34 -16.92 -18.61
C VAL A 17 10.52 -17.87 -18.69
N PHE A 18 10.48 -18.97 -17.93
CA PHE A 18 11.59 -19.92 -17.86
C PHE A 18 11.91 -20.50 -19.25
N GLN A 19 13.21 -20.52 -19.60
CA GLN A 19 13.73 -20.96 -20.90
C GLN A 19 13.28 -20.15 -22.13
N GLU A 20 12.60 -19.01 -21.92
CA GLU A 20 12.10 -18.14 -22.98
C GLU A 20 12.55 -16.70 -22.73
N ASP A 21 13.86 -16.46 -22.74
CA ASP A 21 14.46 -15.15 -22.41
C ASP A 21 13.94 -14.02 -23.31
N ASP A 22 13.64 -14.33 -24.57
CA ASP A 22 13.09 -13.38 -25.55
C ASP A 22 11.68 -12.86 -25.16
N LEU A 23 10.95 -13.58 -24.30
CA LEU A 23 9.64 -13.16 -23.79
C LEU A 23 9.74 -12.32 -22.52
N GLY A 24 10.92 -12.23 -21.92
CA GLY A 24 11.18 -11.42 -20.74
C GLY A 24 10.90 -9.93 -20.99
N VAL A 25 10.22 -9.27 -20.07
CA VAL A 25 9.88 -7.85 -20.22
C VAL A 25 9.82 -7.14 -18.86
N ILE A 26 10.26 -5.88 -18.85
CA ILE A 26 9.98 -4.95 -17.75
C ILE A 26 8.81 -4.06 -18.20
N SER A 27 7.66 -4.22 -17.57
CA SER A 27 6.45 -3.46 -17.89
C SER A 27 5.94 -2.72 -16.66
N ARG A 28 5.49 -1.48 -16.86
CA ARG A 28 4.73 -0.75 -15.85
C ARG A 28 3.25 -1.14 -15.93
N VAL A 29 2.59 -1.27 -14.78
CA VAL A 29 1.13 -1.48 -14.70
C VAL A 29 0.44 -0.20 -15.19
N ASP A 30 -0.32 -0.31 -16.27
CA ASP A 30 -0.98 0.80 -16.94
C ASP A 30 -2.19 1.33 -16.14
N SER A 31 -2.80 2.43 -16.59
CA SER A 31 -3.97 3.04 -15.94
C SER A 31 -5.23 2.17 -15.96
N LYS A 32 -5.22 1.06 -16.70
CA LYS A 32 -6.29 0.05 -16.75
C LYS A 32 -5.93 -1.20 -15.92
N GLY A 33 -4.82 -1.17 -15.19
CA GLY A 33 -4.40 -2.27 -14.31
C GLY A 33 -3.71 -3.44 -15.01
N ARG A 34 -3.11 -3.20 -16.19
CA ARG A 34 -2.57 -4.27 -17.04
C ARG A 34 -1.07 -4.10 -17.27
N VAL A 35 -0.39 -5.21 -17.53
CA VAL A 35 0.98 -5.24 -18.08
C VAL A 35 0.96 -5.71 -19.53
N ASN A 36 1.84 -5.14 -20.36
CA ASN A 36 1.94 -5.52 -21.76
C ASN A 36 3.03 -6.58 -21.93
N LEU A 37 2.65 -7.74 -22.45
CA LEU A 37 3.53 -8.87 -22.65
C LEU A 37 3.70 -9.18 -24.13
N GLN A 38 4.83 -9.80 -24.47
CA GLN A 38 5.08 -10.26 -25.83
C GLN A 38 4.12 -11.40 -26.20
N LEU A 39 3.72 -11.47 -27.46
CA LEU A 39 2.79 -12.45 -28.04
C LEU A 39 1.33 -12.37 -27.53
N VAL A 40 1.12 -12.31 -26.21
CA VAL A 40 -0.22 -12.37 -25.59
C VAL A 40 -0.85 -11.00 -25.36
N GLY A 41 -0.06 -9.92 -25.44
CA GLY A 41 -0.55 -8.54 -25.29
C GLY A 41 -0.84 -8.17 -23.83
N PRO A 42 -1.86 -7.33 -23.57
CA PRO A 42 -2.16 -6.82 -22.24
C PRO A 42 -2.81 -7.88 -21.34
N VAL A 43 -2.29 -8.05 -20.12
CA VAL A 43 -2.82 -8.94 -19.08
C VAL A 43 -3.13 -8.14 -17.82
N GLU A 44 -4.33 -8.30 -17.25
CA GLU A 44 -4.75 -7.64 -16.01
C GLU A 44 -4.05 -8.26 -14.80
N VAL A 45 -3.47 -7.40 -13.96
CA VAL A 45 -2.68 -7.80 -12.78
C VAL A 45 -2.97 -6.94 -11.54
N VAL A 46 -3.63 -5.79 -11.69
CA VAL A 46 -3.95 -4.93 -10.54
C VAL A 46 -4.85 -5.66 -9.55
N GLY A 47 -4.59 -5.47 -8.25
CA GLY A 47 -5.37 -6.14 -7.21
C GLY A 47 -5.00 -7.61 -6.99
N MET A 48 -4.10 -8.19 -7.80
CA MET A 48 -3.60 -9.53 -7.63
C MET A 48 -2.39 -9.58 -6.68
N THR A 49 -2.19 -10.71 -6.02
CA THR A 49 -0.87 -11.06 -5.46
C THR A 49 0.10 -11.39 -6.60
N ILE A 50 1.40 -11.51 -6.29
CA ILE A 50 2.41 -11.91 -7.27
C ILE A 50 2.09 -13.29 -7.85
N GLU A 51 1.72 -14.24 -7.01
CA GLU A 51 1.42 -15.62 -7.41
C GLU A 51 0.17 -15.68 -8.30
N GLN A 52 -0.84 -14.84 -8.01
CA GLN A 52 -2.04 -14.72 -8.83
C GLN A 52 -1.73 -14.12 -10.21
N ALA A 53 -0.85 -13.11 -10.25
CA ALA A 53 -0.43 -12.50 -11.50
C ALA A 53 0.42 -13.45 -12.34
N GLU A 54 1.34 -14.20 -11.74
CA GLU A 54 2.12 -15.26 -12.41
C GLU A 54 1.20 -16.25 -13.10
N LEU A 55 0.21 -16.78 -12.36
CA LEU A 55 -0.77 -17.71 -12.91
C LEU A 55 -1.63 -17.07 -14.02
N ALA A 56 -1.99 -15.79 -13.91
CA ALA A 56 -2.73 -15.08 -14.95
C ALA A 56 -1.91 -14.98 -16.25
N VAL A 57 -0.61 -14.70 -16.14
CA VAL A 57 0.30 -14.61 -17.28
C VAL A 57 0.55 -15.99 -17.90
N GLU A 58 0.76 -17.03 -17.10
CA GLU A 58 0.88 -18.42 -17.59
C GLU A 58 -0.35 -18.83 -18.40
N ASN A 59 -1.54 -18.55 -17.87
CA ASN A 59 -2.79 -18.84 -18.55
C ASN A 59 -2.95 -18.04 -19.84
N ALA A 60 -2.48 -16.79 -19.90
CA ALA A 60 -2.52 -15.98 -21.12
C ALA A 60 -1.71 -16.63 -22.26
N TYR A 61 -0.48 -17.08 -21.97
CA TYR A 61 0.37 -17.78 -22.95
C TYR A 61 -0.20 -19.15 -23.34
N ARG A 62 -0.70 -19.90 -22.37
CA ARG A 62 -1.27 -21.25 -22.59
C ARG A 62 -2.54 -21.20 -23.44
N ASN A 63 -3.47 -20.31 -23.11
CA ASN A 63 -4.79 -20.23 -23.76
C ASN A 63 -4.69 -19.78 -25.22
N GLN A 64 -3.72 -18.91 -25.53
CA GLN A 64 -3.43 -18.48 -26.90
C GLN A 64 -2.52 -19.46 -27.66
N ARG A 65 -2.14 -20.58 -27.04
CA ARG A 65 -1.33 -21.67 -27.61
C ARG A 65 0.07 -21.24 -28.05
N PHE A 66 0.63 -20.20 -27.43
CA PHE A 66 2.03 -19.81 -27.66
C PHE A 66 2.98 -20.72 -26.89
N LEU A 67 2.62 -21.10 -25.66
CA LEU A 67 3.43 -21.98 -24.80
C LEU A 67 2.59 -23.12 -24.26
N ARG A 68 3.19 -24.31 -24.13
CA ARG A 68 2.49 -25.50 -23.64
C ARG A 68 2.44 -25.55 -22.11
N ASP A 69 3.58 -25.33 -21.47
CA ASP A 69 3.73 -25.36 -20.01
C ASP A 69 4.61 -24.19 -19.54
N PRO A 70 4.12 -22.94 -19.67
CA PRO A 70 4.88 -21.78 -19.24
C PRO A 70 5.08 -21.81 -17.72
N GLN A 71 6.29 -21.45 -17.28
CA GLN A 71 6.61 -21.17 -15.88
C GLN A 71 7.02 -19.70 -15.81
N VAL A 72 6.22 -18.90 -15.12
CA VAL A 72 6.41 -17.44 -15.08
C VAL A 72 6.90 -17.02 -13.70
N THR A 73 7.84 -16.08 -13.68
CA THR A 73 8.27 -15.40 -12.46
C THR A 73 8.03 -13.91 -12.61
N ILE A 74 7.39 -13.30 -11.62
CA ILE A 74 7.16 -11.85 -11.58
C ILE A 74 7.89 -11.26 -10.37
N ILE A 75 8.69 -10.23 -10.63
CA ILE A 75 9.37 -9.46 -9.59
C ILE A 75 8.93 -8.00 -9.70
N VAL A 76 8.54 -7.40 -8.58
CA VAL A 76 8.32 -5.95 -8.51
C VAL A 76 9.68 -5.26 -8.44
N GLU A 77 10.10 -4.58 -9.50
CA GLU A 77 11.34 -3.80 -9.51
C GLU A 77 11.18 -2.45 -8.83
N GLU A 78 10.04 -1.80 -9.07
CA GLU A 78 9.70 -0.51 -8.49
C GLU A 78 8.25 -0.57 -8.04
N TYR A 79 8.05 -0.33 -6.75
CA TYR A 79 6.73 -0.23 -6.16
C TYR A 79 6.13 1.14 -6.48
N ALA A 80 4.82 1.18 -6.71
CA ALA A 80 4.06 2.41 -6.78
C ALA A 80 4.34 3.27 -5.53
N ALA A 81 4.30 4.59 -5.71
CA ALA A 81 4.37 5.49 -4.57
C ALA A 81 3.18 5.23 -3.65
N ARG A 82 3.47 4.89 -2.39
CA ARG A 82 2.47 4.59 -1.37
C ARG A 82 2.82 5.41 -0.15
N GLU A 83 1.95 6.34 0.19
CA GLU A 83 2.21 7.30 1.26
C GLU A 83 0.93 7.57 2.05
N VAL A 84 1.11 7.99 3.29
CA VAL A 84 0.05 8.54 4.14
C VAL A 84 0.29 10.02 4.32
N ILE A 85 -0.77 10.77 4.57
CA ILE A 85 -0.70 12.21 4.78
C ILE A 85 -0.86 12.48 6.26
N VAL A 86 0.19 12.99 6.92
CA VAL A 86 0.12 13.41 8.33
C VAL A 86 0.07 14.93 8.42
N GLN A 87 -0.96 15.46 9.07
CA GLN A 87 -1.23 16.91 9.14
C GLN A 87 -1.75 17.34 10.50
N GLY A 88 -1.73 18.65 10.75
CA GLY A 88 -2.14 19.26 12.01
C GLY A 88 -0.98 19.39 13.00
N GLU A 89 -1.29 19.21 14.28
CA GLU A 89 -0.38 19.46 15.42
C GLU A 89 0.66 18.35 15.63
N VAL A 90 1.55 18.20 14.65
CA VAL A 90 2.75 17.35 14.70
C VAL A 90 3.99 18.19 14.36
N VAL A 91 5.17 17.73 14.75
CA VAL A 91 6.43 18.48 14.54
C VAL A 91 6.74 18.68 13.05
N ALA A 92 6.53 17.65 12.22
CA ALA A 92 6.80 17.66 10.80
C ALA A 92 5.60 17.12 10.00
N PRO A 93 4.59 17.97 9.68
CA PRO A 93 3.48 17.57 8.84
C PRO A 93 3.95 17.35 7.40
N GLY A 94 3.36 16.37 6.71
CA GLY A 94 3.73 16.03 5.34
C GLY A 94 3.29 14.63 4.92
N ARG A 95 3.77 14.23 3.73
CA ARG A 95 3.58 12.88 3.21
C ARG A 95 4.65 11.95 3.79
N ILE A 96 4.23 10.79 4.28
CA ILE A 96 5.12 9.78 4.84
C ILE A 96 5.02 8.51 4.01
N PRO A 97 6.12 8.04 3.40
CA PRO A 97 6.14 6.78 2.66
C PRO A 97 5.78 5.59 3.54
N LEU A 98 4.88 4.75 3.03
CA LEU A 98 4.54 3.46 3.61
C LEU A 98 5.65 2.44 3.34
N PRO A 99 6.05 1.63 4.33
CA PRO A 99 6.92 0.50 4.07
C PRO A 99 6.22 -0.51 3.17
N ILE A 100 6.99 -1.20 2.33
CA ILE A 100 6.46 -2.19 1.38
C ILE A 100 6.13 -3.51 2.08
N GLU A 101 7.04 -3.98 2.94
CA GLU A 101 6.99 -5.31 3.56
C GLU A 101 6.42 -5.29 4.98
N SER A 102 6.24 -4.11 5.55
CA SER A 102 5.72 -3.93 6.89
C SER A 102 4.59 -2.90 6.91
N GLY A 103 3.64 -3.12 7.81
CA GLY A 103 2.58 -2.15 8.02
C GLY A 103 3.12 -0.90 8.72
N MET A 104 2.42 0.21 8.56
CA MET A 104 2.61 1.41 9.37
C MET A 104 1.37 1.63 10.21
N SER A 105 1.52 1.70 11.53
CA SER A 105 0.42 2.12 12.41
C SER A 105 0.29 3.64 12.45
N VAL A 106 -0.81 4.12 13.03
CA VAL A 106 -1.01 5.56 13.30
C VAL A 106 0.08 6.10 14.24
N LEU A 107 0.50 5.30 15.21
CA LEU A 107 1.60 5.64 16.12
C LEU A 107 2.92 5.78 15.37
N ASP A 108 3.24 4.85 14.47
CA ASP A 108 4.46 4.90 13.66
C ASP A 108 4.48 6.16 12.78
N ALA A 109 3.35 6.50 12.16
CA ALA A 109 3.23 7.69 11.33
C ALA A 109 3.47 8.98 12.12
N ILE A 110 2.87 9.11 13.30
CA ILE A 110 3.08 10.28 14.18
C ILE A 110 4.53 10.32 14.69
N THR A 111 5.10 9.18 15.03
CA THR A 111 6.51 9.09 15.46
C THR A 111 7.45 9.53 14.34
N LYS A 112 7.19 9.09 13.10
CA LYS A 112 7.92 9.53 11.91
C LYS A 112 7.73 11.02 11.60
N ALA A 113 6.58 11.60 11.95
CA ALA A 113 6.31 13.03 11.89
C ALA A 113 6.99 13.83 13.02
N GLY A 114 7.85 13.21 13.84
CA GLY A 114 8.57 13.86 14.94
C GLY A 114 7.76 13.97 16.24
N GLY A 115 6.61 13.31 16.33
CA GLY A 115 5.71 13.36 17.49
C GLY A 115 4.76 14.57 17.46
N PHE A 116 4.07 14.76 18.57
CA PHE A 116 3.09 15.83 18.77
C PHE A 116 3.75 17.17 19.10
N THR A 117 3.11 18.26 18.73
CA THR A 117 3.41 19.59 19.30
C THR A 117 2.81 19.72 20.70
N ASP A 118 3.25 20.73 21.46
CA ASP A 118 2.72 21.00 22.82
C ASP A 118 1.22 21.35 22.82
N THR A 119 0.73 21.88 21.71
CA THR A 119 -0.66 22.28 21.47
C THR A 119 -1.54 21.15 20.93
N ALA A 120 -0.97 19.96 20.68
CA ALA A 120 -1.72 18.83 20.13
C ALA A 120 -2.74 18.23 21.10
N LYS A 121 -3.89 17.84 20.55
CA LYS A 121 -4.88 16.98 21.22
C LYS A 121 -4.72 15.53 20.74
N GLY A 122 -3.62 14.90 21.18
CA GLY A 122 -3.25 13.54 20.78
C GLY A 122 -4.23 12.44 21.24
N GLU A 123 -5.18 12.75 22.13
CA GLU A 123 -6.26 11.83 22.51
C GLU A 123 -7.37 11.74 21.45
N ALA A 124 -7.34 12.60 20.43
CA ALA A 124 -8.39 12.71 19.41
C ALA A 124 -7.83 12.73 17.99
N VAL A 125 -6.77 11.98 17.72
CA VAL A 125 -6.20 11.86 16.36
C VAL A 125 -7.25 11.27 15.43
N LYS A 126 -7.50 11.93 14.31
CA LYS A 126 -8.47 11.49 13.31
C LYS A 126 -7.75 10.82 12.14
N VAL A 127 -8.12 9.59 11.84
CA VAL A 127 -7.72 8.91 10.60
C VAL A 127 -8.90 8.93 9.65
N THR A 128 -8.68 9.36 8.41
CA THR A 128 -9.69 9.36 7.35
C THR A 128 -9.19 8.52 6.17
N ARG A 129 -10.03 7.58 5.74
CA ARG A 129 -9.76 6.68 4.60
C ARG A 129 -10.87 6.81 3.56
N THR A 130 -10.49 7.08 2.32
CA THR A 130 -11.38 6.97 1.18
C THR A 130 -11.55 5.50 0.81
N GLN A 131 -12.79 5.04 0.73
CA GLN A 131 -13.16 3.68 0.33
C GLN A 131 -13.21 3.59 -1.22
N PRO A 132 -13.16 2.37 -1.79
CA PRO A 132 -13.25 2.18 -3.24
C PRO A 132 -14.52 2.74 -3.89
N ASP A 133 -15.61 2.87 -3.12
CA ASP A 133 -16.88 3.46 -3.57
C ASP A 133 -16.90 5.00 -3.54
N GLY A 134 -15.76 5.63 -3.18
CA GLY A 134 -15.61 7.07 -3.06
C GLY A 134 -16.11 7.65 -1.73
N THR A 135 -16.72 6.86 -0.86
CA THR A 135 -17.12 7.31 0.48
C THR A 135 -15.90 7.42 1.40
N THR A 136 -15.97 8.27 2.42
CA THR A 136 -14.89 8.38 3.42
C THR A 136 -15.32 7.76 4.74
N LYS A 137 -14.48 6.90 5.30
CA LYS A 137 -14.61 6.40 6.67
C LYS A 137 -13.60 7.11 7.56
N SER A 138 -14.00 7.49 8.77
CA SER A 138 -13.12 8.14 9.74
C SER A 138 -13.15 7.44 11.09
N TRP A 139 -12.00 7.42 11.75
CA TRP A 139 -11.80 6.90 13.10
C TRP A 139 -11.15 7.98 13.96
N ILE A 140 -11.53 8.02 15.23
CA ILE A 140 -10.85 8.85 16.24
C ILE A 140 -10.10 7.89 17.15
N ILE A 141 -8.81 8.16 17.34
CA ILE A 141 -7.87 7.28 18.03
C ILE A 141 -7.14 8.09 19.09
N ASP A 142 -7.11 7.55 20.32
CA ASP A 142 -6.30 8.11 21.40
C ASP A 142 -4.87 7.59 21.29
N VAL A 143 -4.06 8.30 20.52
CA VAL A 143 -2.64 7.99 20.29
C VAL A 143 -1.79 8.42 21.49
N GLN A 144 -2.17 9.50 22.18
CA GLN A 144 -1.42 10.02 23.33
C GLN A 144 -1.33 9.02 24.48
N SER A 145 -2.42 8.31 24.79
CA SER A 145 -2.43 7.29 25.84
C SER A 145 -1.48 6.12 25.53
N ILE A 146 -1.38 5.73 24.26
CA ILE A 146 -0.47 4.68 23.79
C ILE A 146 1.00 5.13 23.90
N PHE A 147 1.28 6.37 23.51
CA PHE A 147 2.62 6.98 23.63
C PHE A 147 3.16 6.95 25.06
N ARG A 148 2.25 6.99 26.06
CA ARG A 148 2.56 6.99 27.50
C ARG A 148 2.57 5.58 28.12
N GLY A 149 2.46 4.52 27.32
CA GLY A 149 2.46 3.13 27.80
C GLY A 149 1.24 2.78 28.64
N ARG A 150 0.11 3.47 28.46
CA ARG A 150 -1.15 3.17 29.15
C ARG A 150 -2.06 2.34 28.23
N GLU A 151 -2.78 1.39 28.82
CA GLU A 151 -3.85 0.64 28.18
C GLU A 151 -4.86 1.64 27.59
N SER A 152 -4.95 1.70 26.26
CA SER A 152 -5.90 2.58 25.60
C SER A 152 -7.25 1.88 25.51
N LYS A 153 -8.35 2.60 25.80
CA LYS A 153 -9.70 2.08 25.52
C LYS A 153 -9.92 1.78 24.03
N SER A 154 -9.03 2.27 23.16
CA SER A 154 -9.00 2.02 21.72
C SER A 154 -7.83 1.12 21.29
N GLU A 155 -7.37 0.19 22.14
CA GLU A 155 -6.29 -0.77 21.81
C GLU A 155 -6.46 -1.49 20.46
N ASP A 156 -7.71 -1.70 20.03
CA ASP A 156 -7.99 -2.35 18.74
C ASP A 156 -7.67 -1.46 17.52
N LEU A 157 -7.65 -0.13 17.71
CA LEU A 157 -7.36 0.85 16.65
C LEU A 157 -5.94 1.43 16.72
N SER A 158 -5.22 1.22 17.82
CA SER A 158 -3.81 1.62 17.96
C SER A 158 -2.89 0.85 17.02
N SER A 159 -3.23 -0.42 16.79
CA SER A 159 -2.60 -1.32 15.83
C SER A 159 -3.20 -1.23 14.44
N MET A 160 -4.12 -0.27 14.22
CA MET A 160 -4.71 -0.03 12.90
C MET A 160 -3.60 0.30 11.92
N LEU A 161 -3.46 -0.57 10.92
CA LEU A 161 -2.55 -0.34 9.82
C LEU A 161 -3.14 0.70 8.88
N LEU A 162 -2.33 1.71 8.61
CA LEU A 162 -2.61 2.70 7.59
C LEU A 162 -2.48 2.08 6.21
N LEU A 163 -3.33 2.55 5.31
CA LEU A 163 -3.32 2.22 3.89
C LEU A 163 -2.85 3.44 3.09
N PRO A 164 -2.43 3.25 1.83
CA PRO A 164 -2.11 4.36 0.95
C PRO A 164 -3.25 5.39 0.92
N ASP A 165 -2.87 6.66 0.89
CA ASP A 165 -3.76 7.83 0.85
C ASP A 165 -4.59 8.07 2.12
N ASP A 166 -4.38 7.29 3.20
CA ASP A 166 -4.95 7.64 4.50
C ASP A 166 -4.45 9.01 4.97
N ILE A 167 -5.38 9.79 5.53
CA ILE A 167 -5.09 11.09 6.13
C ILE A 167 -5.13 10.94 7.64
N VAL A 168 -4.00 11.22 8.29
CA VAL A 168 -3.84 11.29 9.74
C VAL A 168 -3.83 12.77 10.14
N TYR A 169 -4.90 13.22 10.77
CA TYR A 169 -5.03 14.60 11.23
C TYR A 169 -4.96 14.67 12.76
N VAL A 170 -4.03 15.48 13.27
CA VAL A 170 -3.89 15.75 14.70
C VAL A 170 -4.52 17.11 15.02
N PRO A 171 -5.64 17.16 15.76
CA PRO A 171 -6.28 18.43 16.08
C PRO A 171 -5.49 19.21 17.13
N ILE A 172 -5.70 20.53 17.11
CA ILE A 172 -5.28 21.43 18.18
C ILE A 172 -6.14 21.27 19.44
N ARG A 173 -5.52 21.36 20.61
CA ARG A 173 -6.20 21.47 21.89
C ARG A 173 -6.64 22.93 22.06
N PHE A 174 -7.94 23.18 21.93
CA PHE A 174 -8.50 24.47 22.31
C PHE A 174 -8.43 24.61 23.84
N LEU A 175 -7.88 25.75 24.30
CA LEU A 175 -7.83 26.16 25.70
C LEU A 175 -9.23 26.50 26.24
#